data_AF-A0A1Y0MDR4-F1
#
_entry.id   AF-A0A1Y0MDR4-F1
#
_cell.length_a   1.000
_cell.length_b   1.000
_cell.length_c   1.000
_cell.angle_alpha   90.00
_cell.angle_beta   90.00
_cell.angle_gamma   90.00
#
_symmetry.space_group_name_H-M   'P 1'
#
loop_
_entity.id
_entity.type
_entity.pdbx_description
1 polymer ?
#
loop_
_entity_poly.entity_id
_entity_poly.type
_entity_poly.pdbx_seq_one_letter_code
_entity_poly.pdbx_strand_id
1 'polypeptide(L)'
;MKKAFILICILFTTANATAQFGRQGGLRNNRLGRQQPNVPPNENQKANIEKKNAERQAEYIANFLATLEADDFQKEIAKQTMDEYFELTKKFMKVQFDNSVERKDAFDGFKREHFRELKTMLSESDNVKLDEFLEGKFKEGEEKKKKKKKRKKKKRNNDN
;
A
#
# COMPACT_ATOMS: atom_id res chain seq x y z
N MET A 1 12.69 -1.46 27.06
CA MET A 1 12.61 -1.39 25.59
C MET A 1 11.16 -1.22 25.15
N LYS A 2 10.66 0.02 25.15
CA LYS A 2 9.21 0.34 25.07
C LYS A 2 8.86 1.34 23.95
N LYS A 3 9.60 1.38 22.84
CA LYS A 3 9.41 2.42 21.79
C LYS A 3 9.20 1.92 20.36
N ALA A 4 9.05 0.61 20.15
CA ALA A 4 8.86 0.06 18.80
C ALA A 4 7.40 -0.29 18.44
N PHE A 5 6.43 0.02 19.31
CA PHE A 5 5.05 -0.49 19.21
C PHE A 5 4.03 0.45 18.52
N ILE A 6 4.45 1.53 17.86
CA ILE A 6 3.51 2.60 17.43
C ILE A 6 3.30 2.69 15.91
N LEU A 7 4.07 2.00 15.07
CA LEU A 7 4.05 2.29 13.62
C LEU A 7 3.05 1.48 12.77
N ILE A 8 2.49 0.38 13.26
CA ILE A 8 1.56 -0.46 12.46
C ILE A 8 0.09 0.00 12.59
N CYS A 9 -0.25 0.85 13.57
CA CYS A 9 -1.58 1.45 13.69
C CYS A 9 -1.83 2.68 12.79
N ILE A 10 -0.81 3.21 12.11
CA ILE A 10 -0.92 4.47 11.36
C ILE A 10 -1.53 4.28 9.96
N LEU A 11 -1.53 3.06 9.41
CA LEU A 11 -2.10 2.80 8.07
C LEU A 11 -3.63 2.65 8.05
N PHE A 12 -4.29 2.47 9.20
CA PHE A 12 -5.76 2.44 9.30
C PHE A 12 -6.38 3.69 9.95
N THR A 13 -5.60 4.68 10.39
CA THR A 13 -6.13 5.97 10.87
C THR A 13 -6.22 7.06 9.79
N THR A 14 -5.66 6.86 8.59
CA THR A 14 -5.69 7.87 7.53
C THR A 14 -7.00 7.92 6.75
N ALA A 15 -7.94 7.00 6.98
CA ALA A 15 -9.30 7.11 6.45
C ALA A 15 -10.18 8.14 7.18
N ASN A 16 -9.70 8.73 8.29
CA ASN A 16 -10.46 9.74 9.05
C ASN A 16 -9.81 11.14 9.06
N ALA A 17 -8.65 11.33 8.41
CA ALA A 17 -7.85 12.56 8.54
C ALA A 17 -7.85 13.49 7.31
N THR A 18 -8.60 13.19 6.25
CA THR A 18 -8.71 14.05 5.07
C THR A 18 -10.16 14.43 4.77
N ALA A 19 -10.82 15.06 5.75
CA ALA A 19 -12.03 15.87 5.52
C ALA A 19 -12.04 17.18 6.31
N GLN A 20 -10.98 17.52 7.05
CA GLN A 20 -10.91 18.73 7.89
C GLN A 20 -9.72 19.65 7.58
N PHE A 21 -9.24 19.66 6.34
CA PHE A 21 -8.48 20.80 5.80
C PHE A 21 -9.28 21.43 4.65
N GLY A 22 -10.45 21.95 5.01
CA GLY A 22 -11.18 22.94 4.23
C GLY A 22 -10.53 24.31 4.47
N ARG A 23 -10.15 24.96 3.37
CA ARG A 23 -9.66 26.33 3.31
C ARG A 23 -10.51 27.28 4.14
N GLN A 24 -9.86 28.05 5.00
CA GLN A 24 -10.11 29.47 5.29
C GLN A 24 -11.47 30.02 4.80
N GLY A 25 -12.50 29.90 5.64
CA GLY A 25 -13.82 30.52 5.42
C GLY A 25 -14.96 29.73 6.05
N GLY A 26 -15.12 29.76 7.37
CA GLY A 26 -16.29 29.15 8.02
C GLY A 26 -16.09 28.64 9.44
N LEU A 27 -15.33 29.34 10.29
CA LEU A 27 -15.43 29.12 11.74
C LEU A 27 -16.77 29.66 12.22
N ARG A 28 -17.80 28.82 12.44
CA ARG A 28 -18.83 29.05 13.50
C ARG A 28 -19.90 28.00 13.77
N ASN A 29 -20.03 26.85 13.07
CA ASN A 29 -21.24 26.01 13.25
C ASN A 29 -21.07 24.57 13.77
N ASN A 30 -19.90 24.14 14.26
CA ASN A 30 -19.76 22.79 14.88
C ASN A 30 -19.62 22.83 16.41
N ARG A 31 -20.63 23.38 17.10
CA ARG A 31 -20.72 23.40 18.58
C ARG A 31 -21.73 22.42 19.19
N LEU A 32 -22.40 21.60 18.38
CA LEU A 32 -23.33 20.58 18.87
C LEU A 32 -22.76 19.21 18.54
N GLY A 33 -22.22 18.53 19.55
CA GLY A 33 -21.58 17.22 19.48
C GLY A 33 -22.52 16.09 19.05
N ARG A 34 -23.07 16.17 17.84
CA ARG A 34 -23.76 15.06 17.19
C ARG A 34 -22.69 14.11 16.63
N GLN A 35 -22.39 13.07 17.40
CA GLN A 35 -21.78 11.87 16.83
C GLN A 35 -22.72 11.35 15.74
N GLN A 36 -22.23 11.21 14.51
CA GLN A 36 -22.99 10.54 13.47
C GLN A 36 -23.32 9.11 13.95
N PRO A 37 -24.57 8.64 13.79
CA PRO A 37 -24.92 7.28 14.16
C PRO A 37 -24.07 6.29 13.37
N ASN A 38 -23.52 5.29 14.09
CA ASN A 38 -22.74 4.19 13.53
C ASN A 38 -23.68 3.23 12.76
N VAL A 39 -24.14 3.65 11.58
CA VAL A 39 -24.97 2.81 10.72
C VAL A 39 -24.04 1.89 9.91
N PRO A 40 -24.26 0.56 9.92
CA PRO A 40 -23.45 -0.35 9.10
C PRO A 40 -23.58 0.04 7.61
N PRO A 41 -22.48 0.03 6.83
CA PRO A 41 -22.51 0.44 5.43
C PRO A 41 -23.52 -0.38 4.62
N ASN A 42 -24.32 0.31 3.78
CA ASN A 42 -25.24 -0.34 2.84
C ASN A 42 -24.45 -1.14 1.77
N GLU A 43 -25.06 -2.12 1.11
CA GLU A 43 -24.43 -2.98 0.09
C GLU A 43 -23.75 -2.17 -1.04
N ASN A 44 -24.42 -1.13 -1.54
CA ASN A 44 -23.84 -0.21 -2.53
C ASN A 44 -22.61 0.55 -2.01
N GLN A 45 -22.55 0.84 -0.70
CA GLN A 45 -21.38 1.47 -0.09
C GLN A 45 -20.24 0.45 0.08
N LYS A 46 -20.54 -0.80 0.44
CA LYS A 46 -19.54 -1.88 0.51
C LYS A 46 -18.89 -2.12 -0.85
N ALA A 47 -19.68 -2.21 -1.92
CA ALA A 47 -19.18 -2.40 -3.28
C ALA A 47 -18.30 -1.23 -3.75
N ASN A 48 -18.67 0.02 -3.44
CA ASN A 48 -17.86 1.19 -3.78
C ASN A 48 -16.55 1.26 -2.98
N ILE A 49 -16.54 0.82 -1.73
CA ILE A 49 -15.32 0.73 -0.91
C ILE A 49 -14.39 -0.34 -1.49
N GLU A 50 -14.93 -1.51 -1.85
CA GLU A 50 -14.15 -2.59 -2.43
C GLU A 50 -13.51 -2.20 -3.77
N LYS A 51 -14.26 -1.55 -4.66
CA LYS A 51 -13.72 -1.00 -5.92
C LYS A 51 -12.57 -0.01 -5.67
N LYS A 52 -12.77 0.97 -4.78
CA LYS A 52 -11.72 1.95 -4.45
C LYS A 52 -10.48 1.30 -3.84
N ASN A 53 -10.65 0.24 -3.05
CA ASN A 53 -9.53 -0.50 -2.48
C ASN A 53 -8.78 -1.28 -3.56
N ALA A 54 -9.49 -1.91 -4.50
CA ALA A 54 -8.89 -2.60 -5.64
C ALA A 54 -8.13 -1.64 -6.56
N GLU A 55 -8.69 -0.48 -6.89
CA GLU A 55 -8.02 0.57 -7.66
C GLU A 55 -6.75 1.06 -6.97
N ARG A 56 -6.82 1.32 -5.66
CA ARG A 56 -5.64 1.73 -4.88
C ARG A 56 -4.58 0.64 -4.82
N GLN A 57 -4.99 -0.63 -4.70
CA GLN A 57 -4.06 -1.77 -4.73
C GLN A 57 -3.34 -1.84 -6.09
N ALA A 58 -4.09 -1.74 -7.19
CA ALA A 58 -3.52 -1.75 -8.53
C ALA A 58 -2.56 -0.57 -8.77
N GLU A 59 -2.92 0.64 -8.32
CA GLU A 59 -2.02 1.81 -8.39
C GLU A 59 -0.74 1.60 -7.56
N TYR A 60 -0.86 1.01 -6.37
CA TYR A 60 0.27 0.76 -5.48
C TYR A 60 1.25 -0.24 -6.10
N ILE A 61 0.74 -1.35 -6.66
CA ILE A 61 1.52 -2.34 -7.39
C ILE A 61 2.17 -1.69 -8.62
N ALA A 62 1.41 -0.97 -9.44
CA ALA A 62 1.94 -0.32 -10.64
C ALA A 62 3.05 0.70 -10.31
N ASN A 63 2.92 1.42 -9.19
CA ASN A 63 3.94 2.35 -8.74
C ASN A 63 5.23 1.62 -8.37
N PHE A 64 5.13 0.52 -7.60
CA PHE A 64 6.25 -0.34 -7.24
C PHE A 64 6.92 -0.99 -8.46
N LEU A 65 6.17 -1.60 -9.37
CA LEU A 65 6.73 -2.23 -10.57
C LEU A 65 7.53 -1.25 -11.43
N ALA A 66 7.09 0.02 -11.46
CA ALA A 66 7.78 1.06 -12.20
C ALA A 66 9.05 1.60 -11.50
N THR A 67 9.47 0.98 -10.39
CA THR A 67 10.76 1.18 -9.70
C THR A 67 11.75 0.08 -10.01
N LEU A 68 11.23 -1.08 -10.43
CA LEU A 68 12.02 -2.24 -10.78
C LEU A 68 12.75 -1.96 -12.10
N GLU A 69 14.01 -2.35 -12.12
CA GLU A 69 14.85 -2.30 -13.32
C GLU A 69 14.65 -3.54 -14.20
N ALA A 70 13.91 -4.53 -13.69
CA ALA A 70 13.38 -5.69 -14.38
C ALA A 70 12.75 -5.39 -15.75
N ASP A 71 12.82 -6.37 -16.64
CA ASP A 71 12.19 -6.32 -17.96
C ASP A 71 10.64 -6.41 -17.88
N ASP A 72 9.98 -6.28 -19.02
CA ASP A 72 8.51 -6.28 -19.07
C ASP A 72 7.91 -7.66 -18.73
N PHE A 73 8.64 -8.75 -18.99
CA PHE A 73 8.20 -10.11 -18.67
C PHE A 73 8.27 -10.37 -17.17
N GLN A 74 9.41 -10.07 -16.54
CA GLN A 74 9.64 -10.11 -15.12
C GLN A 74 8.66 -9.21 -14.36
N LYS A 75 8.31 -8.04 -14.93
CA LYS A 75 7.29 -7.15 -14.36
C LYS A 75 5.89 -7.74 -14.41
N GLU A 76 5.50 -8.44 -15.48
CA GLU A 76 4.19 -9.08 -15.54
C GLU A 76 4.11 -10.27 -14.57
N ILE A 77 5.18 -11.06 -14.42
CA ILE A 77 5.27 -12.09 -13.37
C ILE A 77 5.15 -11.45 -11.99
N ALA A 78 5.95 -10.41 -11.71
CA ALA A 78 5.92 -9.72 -10.43
C ALA A 78 4.52 -9.17 -10.10
N LYS A 79 3.82 -8.63 -11.10
CA LYS A 79 2.44 -8.15 -10.98
C LYS A 79 1.49 -9.28 -10.59
N GLN A 80 1.53 -10.42 -11.30
CA GLN A 80 0.70 -11.59 -10.98
C GLN A 80 0.99 -12.10 -9.57
N THR A 81 2.27 -12.27 -9.21
CA THR A 81 2.67 -12.68 -7.86
C THR A 81 2.17 -11.70 -6.79
N MET A 82 2.21 -10.39 -7.05
CA MET A 82 1.71 -9.37 -6.13
C MET A 82 0.19 -9.42 -5.96
N ASP A 83 -0.55 -9.56 -7.05
CA ASP A 83 -2.01 -9.66 -7.02
C ASP A 83 -2.45 -10.88 -6.20
N GLU A 84 -1.84 -12.04 -6.44
CA GLU A 84 -2.06 -13.26 -5.65
C GLU A 84 -1.69 -13.06 -4.18
N TYR A 85 -0.57 -12.39 -3.89
CA TYR A 85 -0.15 -12.11 -2.51
C TYR A 85 -1.22 -11.33 -1.74
N PHE A 86 -1.86 -10.33 -2.35
CA PHE A 86 -2.92 -9.57 -1.68
C PHE A 86 -4.19 -10.40 -1.45
N GLU A 87 -4.55 -11.26 -2.39
CA GLU A 87 -5.69 -12.18 -2.21
C GLU A 87 -5.41 -13.20 -1.09
N LEU A 88 -4.24 -13.82 -1.11
CA LEU A 88 -3.81 -14.78 -0.10
C LEU A 88 -3.67 -14.11 1.27
N THR A 89 -3.18 -12.87 1.33
CA THR A 89 -3.13 -12.09 2.58
C THR A 89 -4.55 -11.83 3.12
N LYS A 90 -5.53 -11.48 2.28
CA LYS A 90 -6.94 -11.33 2.72
C LYS A 90 -7.49 -12.64 3.29
N LYS A 91 -7.12 -13.79 2.72
CA LYS A 91 -7.49 -15.12 3.24
C LYS A 91 -6.77 -15.43 4.55
N PHE A 92 -5.46 -15.19 4.62
CA PHE A 92 -4.62 -15.41 5.79
C PHE A 92 -5.11 -14.62 7.01
N MET A 93 -5.55 -13.38 6.81
CA MET A 93 -6.08 -12.53 7.89
C MET A 93 -7.39 -13.04 8.49
N LYS A 94 -8.09 -13.98 7.82
CA LYS A 94 -9.29 -14.65 8.35
C LYS A 94 -8.96 -15.90 9.17
N VAL A 95 -7.73 -16.40 9.06
CA VAL A 95 -7.27 -17.58 9.82
C VAL A 95 -7.13 -17.19 11.29
N GLN A 96 -7.71 -18.02 12.16
CA GLN A 96 -7.58 -17.88 13.61
C GLN A 96 -6.22 -18.44 14.03
N PHE A 97 -5.50 -17.69 14.85
CA PHE A 97 -4.24 -18.11 15.46
C PHE A 97 -4.34 -17.86 16.95
N ASP A 98 -3.85 -18.79 17.74
CA ASP A 98 -3.91 -18.72 19.20
C ASP A 98 -2.96 -17.63 19.74
N ASN A 99 -1.86 -17.38 19.03
CA ASN A 99 -0.87 -16.39 19.41
C ASN A 99 -0.48 -15.46 18.25
N SER A 100 -0.16 -14.21 18.60
CA SER A 100 0.37 -13.20 17.67
C SER A 100 1.76 -13.55 17.13
N VAL A 101 2.59 -14.25 17.92
CA VAL A 101 3.93 -14.69 17.48
C VAL A 101 3.81 -15.73 16.37
N GLU A 102 2.99 -16.75 16.58
CA GLU A 102 2.74 -17.81 15.60
C GLU A 102 2.16 -17.25 14.30
N ARG A 103 1.20 -16.33 14.40
CA ARG A 103 0.66 -15.62 13.23
C ARG A 103 1.76 -14.91 12.44
N LYS A 104 2.67 -14.23 13.14
CA LYS A 104 3.76 -13.50 12.49
C LYS A 104 4.71 -14.46 11.79
N ASP A 105 5.13 -15.53 12.46
CA ASP A 105 6.06 -16.51 11.90
C ASP A 105 5.46 -17.23 10.69
N ALA A 106 4.18 -17.60 10.76
CA ALA A 106 3.43 -18.17 9.66
C ALA A 106 3.30 -17.18 8.49
N PHE A 107 3.05 -15.89 8.76
CA PHE A 107 2.96 -14.86 7.73
C PHE A 107 4.31 -14.57 7.06
N ASP A 108 5.39 -14.55 7.85
CA ASP A 108 6.74 -14.37 7.33
C ASP A 108 7.19 -15.59 6.52
N GLY A 109 6.81 -16.81 6.92
CA GLY A 109 6.98 -18.04 6.14
C GLY A 109 6.26 -17.99 4.81
N PHE A 110 4.97 -17.65 4.84
CA PHE A 110 4.13 -17.46 3.66
C PHE A 110 4.75 -16.48 2.66
N LYS A 111 5.20 -15.30 3.11
CA LYS A 111 5.86 -14.32 2.23
C LYS A 111 7.13 -14.88 1.59
N ARG A 112 7.98 -15.57 2.36
CA ARG A 112 9.23 -16.13 1.84
C ARG A 112 8.97 -17.17 0.76
N GLU A 113 7.97 -18.02 0.95
CA GLU A 113 7.60 -19.07 0.00
C GLU A 113 6.98 -18.47 -1.26
N HIS A 114 5.99 -17.60 -1.11
CA HIS A 114 5.25 -16.99 -2.22
C HIS A 114 6.16 -16.20 -3.17
N PHE A 115 7.15 -15.49 -2.62
CA PHE A 115 8.10 -14.69 -3.42
C PHE A 115 9.40 -15.42 -3.75
N ARG A 116 9.55 -16.70 -3.39
CA ARG A 116 10.81 -17.43 -3.60
C ARG A 116 11.21 -17.46 -5.06
N GLU A 117 10.29 -17.83 -5.94
CA GLU A 117 10.54 -17.93 -7.38
C GLU A 117 10.82 -16.55 -7.99
N LEU A 118 9.99 -15.54 -7.65
CA LEU A 118 10.20 -14.17 -8.11
C LEU A 118 11.58 -13.64 -7.72
N LYS A 119 12.04 -13.93 -6.50
CA LYS A 119 13.37 -13.49 -6.03
C LYS A 119 14.53 -14.10 -6.82
N THR A 120 14.36 -15.33 -7.34
CA THR A 120 15.40 -15.96 -8.17
C THR A 120 15.47 -15.37 -9.57
N MET A 121 14.39 -14.74 -10.04
CA MET A 121 14.31 -14.13 -11.36
C MET A 121 14.73 -12.65 -11.37
N LEU A 122 14.53 -11.94 -10.25
CA LEU A 122 14.90 -10.54 -10.12
C LEU A 122 16.39 -10.34 -9.82
N SER A 123 16.91 -9.17 -10.20
CA SER A 123 18.25 -8.74 -9.82
C SER A 123 18.35 -8.53 -8.30
N GLU A 124 19.57 -8.57 -7.75
CA GLU A 124 19.80 -8.30 -6.33
C GLU A 124 19.27 -6.93 -5.90
N SER A 125 19.43 -5.90 -6.75
CA SER A 125 18.94 -4.55 -6.47
C SER A 125 17.41 -4.49 -6.42
N ASP A 126 16.72 -5.23 -7.27
CA ASP A 126 15.26 -5.31 -7.29
C ASP A 126 14.71 -6.19 -6.15
N ASN A 127 15.46 -7.21 -5.73
CA ASN A 127 15.14 -8.01 -4.54
C ASN A 127 15.13 -7.17 -3.26
N VAL A 128 16.08 -6.23 -3.11
CA VAL A 128 16.08 -5.29 -1.98
C VAL A 128 14.84 -4.40 -2.00
N LYS A 129 14.44 -3.89 -3.18
CA LYS A 129 13.21 -3.08 -3.32
C LYS A 129 11.95 -3.90 -2.97
N LEU A 130 11.92 -5.16 -3.38
CA LEU A 130 10.84 -6.09 -3.06
C LEU A 130 10.75 -6.33 -1.54
N ASP A 131 11.87 -6.53 -0.86
CA ASP A 131 11.89 -6.69 0.59
C ASP A 131 11.44 -5.42 1.32
N GLU A 132 11.91 -4.23 0.89
CA GLU A 132 11.42 -2.95 1.42
C GLU A 132 9.91 -2.76 1.22
N PHE A 133 9.37 -3.23 0.09
CA PHE A 133 7.94 -3.22 -0.19
C PHE A 133 7.17 -4.13 0.77
N LEU A 134 7.63 -5.38 0.95
CA LEU A 134 6.98 -6.36 1.83
C LEU A 134 7.05 -5.99 3.32
N GLU A 135 8.07 -5.23 3.72
CA GLU A 135 8.20 -4.67 5.07
C GLU A 135 7.38 -3.39 5.28
N GLY A 136 6.71 -2.87 4.24
CA GLY A 136 5.93 -1.64 4.32
C GLY A 136 6.77 -0.36 4.39
N LYS A 137 8.06 -0.43 4.03
CA LYS A 137 8.97 0.72 3.96
C LYS A 137 8.87 1.48 2.63
N PHE A 138 8.14 0.94 1.66
CA PHE A 138 7.93 1.56 0.36
C PHE A 138 7.15 2.88 0.46
N LYS A 139 7.76 3.97 -0.01
CA LYS A 139 7.19 5.33 0.03
C LYS A 139 6.77 5.79 -1.36
N GLU A 140 5.53 5.49 -1.72
CA GLU A 140 4.91 5.88 -3.00
C GLU A 140 5.05 7.38 -3.32
N GLY A 141 4.92 8.25 -2.30
CA GLY A 141 5.01 9.70 -2.46
C GLY A 141 6.39 10.23 -2.82
N GLU A 142 7.48 9.58 -2.39
CA GLU A 142 8.84 9.98 -2.72
C GLU A 142 9.18 9.65 -4.18
N GLU A 143 8.64 8.56 -4.69
CA GLU A 143 8.89 8.11 -6.05
C GLU A 143 8.07 8.86 -7.09
N LYS A 144 6.80 9.16 -6.79
CA LYS A 144 5.98 10.07 -7.60
C LYS A 144 6.70 11.42 -7.76
N LYS A 145 7.33 11.94 -6.69
CA LYS A 145 8.17 13.16 -6.75
C LYS A 145 9.43 12.97 -7.60
N LYS A 146 10.16 11.85 -7.46
CA LYS A 146 11.34 11.53 -8.29
C LYS A 146 10.98 11.44 -9.79
N LYS A 147 9.92 10.72 -10.16
CA LYS A 147 9.42 10.63 -11.55
C LYS A 147 9.03 11.99 -12.12
N LYS A 148 8.30 12.81 -11.36
CA LYS A 148 7.90 14.17 -11.79
C LYS A 148 9.12 15.07 -12.03
N LYS A 149 10.16 14.97 -11.20
CA LYS A 149 11.44 15.69 -11.40
C LYS A 149 12.18 15.21 -12.67
N LYS A 150 12.28 13.88 -12.90
CA LYS A 150 12.91 13.32 -14.11
C LYS A 150 12.21 13.79 -15.40
N ARG A 151 10.87 13.76 -15.45
CA ARG A 151 10.09 14.24 -16.60
C ARG A 151 10.29 15.74 -16.88
N LYS A 152 10.37 16.57 -15.84
CA LYS A 152 10.66 18.01 -15.99
C LYS A 152 12.07 18.28 -16.55
N LYS A 153 13.08 17.50 -16.14
CA LYS A 153 14.44 17.60 -16.70
C LYS A 153 14.49 17.19 -18.18
N LYS A 154 13.85 16.09 -18.57
CA LYS A 154 13.80 15.67 -19.99
C LYS A 154 13.14 16.70 -20.90
N LYS A 155 12.05 17.36 -20.47
CA LYS A 155 11.43 18.45 -21.25
C LYS A 155 12.39 19.63 -21.48
N ARG A 156 13.08 20.08 -20.42
CA ARG A 156 14.05 21.19 -20.53
C ARG A 156 15.25 20.90 -21.44
N ASN A 157 15.64 19.64 -21.60
CA ASN A 157 16.72 19.24 -22.49
C ASN A 157 16.29 19.01 -23.95
N ASN A 158 14.97 18.94 -24.22
CA ASN A 158 14.44 18.80 -25.59
C ASN A 158 14.02 20.14 -26.20
N ASP A 159 13.91 21.20 -25.38
CA ASP A 159 13.58 22.57 -25.79
C ASP A 159 14.85 23.43 -26.01
N ASN A 160 16.03 22.81 -26.09
CA ASN A 160 17.35 23.42 -26.26
C ASN A 160 18.11 22.65 -27.34
#